data_AF-A0A418QM03-F1
#
_entry.id   AF-A0A418QM03-F1
#
_cell.length_a   1.000
_cell.length_b   1.000
_cell.length_c   1.000
_cell.angle_alpha   90.00
_cell.angle_beta   90.00
_cell.angle_gamma   90.00
#
_symmetry.space_group_name_H-M   'P 1'
#
loop_
_entity.id
_entity.type
_entity.pdbx_description
1 polymer ?
#
loop_
_entity_poly.entity_id
_entity_poly.type
_entity_poly.pdbx_seq_one_letter_code
_entity_poly.pdbx_strand_id
1 'polypeptide(L)'
;MAPSRCVPSGLPIGLGSLLSRLYQKPADAPAPAPEPTPTPATPAPVNQAPATPDMPEVEAPAAAWTDGRQAADAAWAQPADEATEPAVPTGTPDVAAAAVEAEPEAAEPLAADPVAAEPVSAESVVAEPVVAESEPVSADPVAAQADVTAPHEAQPEVETPAVSEPEVAPVAAVAAPAAAMPSNGVWFGAYLRRDADVAALHDLRGQVTAALSRDLPLALLVARAAQRHADTLGLGSVAVHADGGALAAGSGSLRDALDAGAFTGTPDLLVVDAGAMDLDDLHFPHTTTLSVGRVQGGRAALTLNGDVDAARAAQFLAQVAGTLEQPILLVL
;
A
#
# COMPACT_ATOMS: atom_id res chain seq x y z
N MET A 1 -25.27 42.37 34.84
CA MET A 1 -25.08 42.87 33.46
C MET A 1 -23.66 42.52 33.03
N ALA A 2 -23.51 41.42 32.29
CA ALA A 2 -22.26 41.01 31.66
C ALA A 2 -22.57 40.73 30.18
N PRO A 3 -21.72 41.15 29.21
CA PRO A 3 -22.01 40.94 27.80
C PRO A 3 -21.68 39.50 27.39
N SER A 4 -22.71 38.77 26.95
CA SER A 4 -22.59 37.47 26.30
C SER A 4 -21.82 37.60 24.99
N ARG A 5 -20.77 36.79 24.84
CA ARG A 5 -19.98 36.69 23.61
C ARG A 5 -20.76 35.89 22.57
N CYS A 6 -20.95 36.51 21.40
CA CYS A 6 -21.52 35.90 20.22
C CYS A 6 -20.48 34.94 19.59
N VAL A 7 -20.85 33.67 19.42
CA VAL A 7 -20.04 32.68 18.69
C VAL A 7 -20.63 32.59 17.28
N PRO A 8 -19.85 32.84 16.20
CA PRO A 8 -20.37 32.71 14.85
C PRO A 8 -20.51 31.23 14.46
N SER A 9 -21.75 30.84 14.18
CA SER A 9 -22.15 29.54 13.65
C SER A 9 -21.49 29.27 12.29
N GLY A 10 -20.83 28.13 12.16
CA GLY A 10 -20.14 27.70 10.94
C GLY A 10 -21.11 27.36 9.81
N LEU A 11 -20.90 28.01 8.65
CA LEU A 11 -21.53 27.64 7.39
C LEU A 11 -20.88 26.36 6.81
N PRO A 12 -21.63 25.51 6.12
CA PRO A 12 -21.09 24.31 5.48
C PRO A 12 -20.09 24.70 4.39
N ILE A 13 -18.83 24.29 4.57
CA ILE A 13 -17.76 24.51 3.60
C ILE A 13 -18.03 23.60 2.39
N GLY A 14 -18.66 24.17 1.36
CA GLY A 14 -18.90 23.47 0.10
C GLY A 14 -17.58 23.14 -0.62
N LEU A 15 -17.57 22.01 -1.32
CA LEU A 15 -16.45 21.47 -2.12
C LEU A 15 -15.78 22.51 -3.04
N GLY A 16 -16.51 23.53 -3.51
CA GLY A 16 -15.96 24.64 -4.30
C GLY A 16 -14.89 25.48 -3.57
N SER A 17 -14.96 25.56 -2.24
CA SER A 17 -13.95 26.27 -1.43
C SER A 17 -12.63 25.50 -1.35
N LEU A 18 -12.67 24.17 -1.36
CA LEU A 18 -11.47 23.33 -1.37
C LEU A 18 -10.71 23.44 -2.70
N LEU A 19 -11.42 23.46 -3.82
CA LEU A 19 -10.81 23.66 -5.14
C LEU A 19 -10.22 25.07 -5.29
N SER A 20 -10.85 26.10 -4.70
CA SER A 20 -10.30 27.47 -4.72
C SER A 20 -9.00 27.59 -3.93
N ARG A 21 -8.85 26.83 -2.82
CA ARG A 21 -7.59 26.79 -2.06
C ARG A 21 -6.48 26.04 -2.78
N LEU A 22 -6.82 25.05 -3.60
CA LEU A 22 -5.84 24.24 -4.34
C LEU A 22 -5.20 24.99 -5.53
N TYR A 23 -5.85 26.05 -6.02
CA TYR A 23 -5.36 26.91 -7.11
C TYR A 23 -4.84 28.28 -6.66
N GLN A 24 -5.02 28.65 -5.38
CA GLN A 24 -4.43 29.88 -4.85
C GLN A 24 -2.95 29.68 -4.60
N LYS A 25 -2.15 30.11 -5.59
CA LYS A 25 -0.71 30.37 -5.46
C LYS A 25 -0.49 31.19 -4.18
N PRO A 26 0.34 30.73 -3.22
CA PRO A 26 0.58 31.47 -2.00
C PRO A 26 1.10 32.86 -2.38
N ALA A 27 0.35 33.89 -1.97
CA ALA A 27 0.82 35.26 -2.08
C ALA A 27 2.10 35.38 -1.26
N ASP A 28 3.13 35.99 -1.84
CA ASP A 28 4.44 36.25 -1.25
C ASP A 28 4.30 36.64 0.23
N ALA A 29 4.67 35.71 1.10
CA ALA A 29 4.85 36.01 2.50
C ALA A 29 6.00 37.03 2.60
N PRO A 30 5.81 38.16 3.31
CA PRO A 30 6.87 39.14 3.47
C PRO A 30 8.10 38.46 4.11
N ALA A 31 9.25 38.68 3.49
CA ALA A 31 10.52 38.07 3.88
C ALA A 31 10.76 38.23 5.40
N PRO A 32 11.13 37.15 6.11
CA PRO A 32 11.49 37.25 7.52
C PRO A 32 12.68 38.20 7.68
N ALA A 33 12.60 39.06 8.69
CA ALA A 33 13.68 39.97 9.06
C ALA A 33 14.99 39.20 9.29
N PRO A 34 16.15 39.76 8.90
CA PRO A 34 17.43 39.08 9.05
C PRO A 34 17.71 38.80 10.53
N GLU A 35 17.88 37.53 10.87
CA GLU A 35 18.34 37.11 12.19
C GLU A 35 19.76 37.64 12.47
N PRO A 36 20.07 37.99 13.73
CA PRO A 36 21.38 38.49 14.11
C PRO A 36 22.47 37.44 13.86
N THR A 37 23.47 37.83 13.08
CA THR A 37 24.66 37.04 12.75
C THR A 37 25.33 36.54 14.04
N PRO A 38 25.47 35.22 14.26
CA PRO A 38 26.21 34.72 15.41
C PRO A 38 27.71 35.04 15.24
N THR A 39 28.27 35.62 16.29
CA THR A 39 29.71 35.90 16.45
C THR A 39 30.52 34.62 16.20
N PRO A 40 31.60 34.64 15.39
CA PRO A 40 32.43 33.47 15.16
C PRO A 40 33.13 33.06 16.45
N ALA A 41 32.81 31.86 16.94
CA ALA A 41 33.51 31.24 18.06
C ALA A 41 34.90 30.80 17.61
N THR A 42 35.92 31.28 18.33
CA THR A 42 37.32 30.88 18.23
C THR A 42 37.44 29.35 18.36
N PRO A 43 38.07 28.64 17.41
CA PRO A 43 38.25 27.19 17.51
C PRO A 43 39.22 26.84 18.64
N ALA A 44 38.80 25.91 19.49
CA ALA A 44 39.63 25.30 20.52
C ALA A 44 40.72 24.41 19.88
N PRO A 45 41.90 24.26 20.52
CA PRO A 45 43.00 23.45 20.00
C PRO A 45 42.61 21.97 19.95
N VAL A 46 42.84 21.36 18.78
CA VAL A 46 42.60 19.96 18.47
C VAL A 46 43.54 19.09 19.31
N ASN A 47 42.96 18.24 20.17
CA ASN A 47 43.68 17.23 20.92
C ASN A 47 43.99 16.06 19.97
N GLN A 48 45.26 15.76 19.78
CA GLN A 48 45.74 14.73 18.85
C GLN A 48 45.23 13.34 19.28
N ALA A 49 44.63 12.63 18.33
CA ALA A 49 44.20 11.25 18.50
C ALA A 49 45.41 10.30 18.61
N PRO A 50 45.36 9.26 19.46
CA PRO A 50 46.44 8.29 19.58
C PRO A 50 46.53 7.42 18.32
N ALA A 51 47.78 7.15 17.91
CA ALA A 51 48.13 6.29 16.79
C ALA A 51 47.47 4.91 16.91
N THR A 52 46.81 4.49 15.83
CA THR A 52 46.35 3.12 15.61
C THR A 52 47.55 2.18 15.52
N PRO A 53 47.53 1.01 16.19
CA PRO A 53 48.57 -0.01 16.01
C PRO A 53 48.47 -0.64 14.62
N ASP A 54 49.61 -0.78 13.96
CA ASP A 54 49.83 -1.63 12.79
C ASP A 54 49.24 -3.03 13.02
N MET A 55 48.22 -3.39 12.23
CA MET A 55 47.81 -4.78 12.08
C MET A 55 48.52 -5.38 10.86
N PRO A 56 49.06 -6.60 10.95
CA PRO A 56 49.72 -7.24 9.83
C PRO A 56 48.73 -7.55 8.70
N GLU A 57 49.18 -7.22 7.49
CA GLU A 57 48.61 -7.55 6.20
C GLU A 57 48.30 -9.05 6.12
N VAL A 58 47.02 -9.40 6.11
CA VAL A 58 46.54 -10.77 5.88
C VAL A 58 46.49 -10.97 4.37
N GLU A 59 47.42 -11.77 3.84
CA GLU A 59 47.40 -12.28 2.46
C GLU A 59 46.05 -12.91 2.14
N ALA A 60 45.36 -12.34 1.16
CA ALA A 60 44.18 -12.95 0.56
C ALA A 60 44.60 -14.17 -0.28
N PRO A 61 43.98 -15.35 -0.10
CA PRO A 61 44.24 -16.48 -0.99
C PRO A 61 43.64 -16.19 -2.37
N ALA A 62 44.50 -16.17 -3.38
CA ALA A 62 44.14 -16.15 -4.78
C ALA A 62 43.35 -17.43 -5.13
N ALA A 63 42.02 -17.33 -5.16
CA ALA A 63 41.17 -18.37 -5.72
C ALA A 63 41.18 -18.25 -7.26
N ALA A 64 42.09 -19.01 -7.87
CA ALA A 64 42.06 -19.32 -9.29
C ALA A 64 40.78 -20.10 -9.63
N TRP A 65 39.78 -19.41 -10.18
CA TRP A 65 38.68 -20.07 -10.88
C TRP A 65 39.16 -20.40 -12.29
N THR A 66 39.74 -21.59 -12.43
CA THR A 66 40.04 -22.19 -13.71
C THR A 66 38.75 -22.66 -14.39
N ASP A 67 38.64 -22.24 -15.64
CA ASP A 67 37.75 -22.68 -16.70
C ASP A 67 37.42 -24.18 -16.64
N GLY A 68 36.14 -24.50 -16.50
CA GLY A 68 35.58 -25.85 -16.38
C GLY A 68 34.63 -26.16 -17.53
N ARG A 69 35.07 -25.98 -18.78
CA ARG A 69 34.42 -26.58 -19.95
C ARG A 69 35.07 -27.95 -20.23
N GLN A 70 34.42 -29.04 -19.83
CA GLN A 70 34.18 -30.20 -20.71
C GLN A 70 33.47 -31.37 -20.00
N ALA A 71 32.44 -31.87 -20.67
CA ALA A 71 32.06 -33.27 -20.84
C ALA A 71 31.47 -34.07 -19.66
N ALA A 72 30.13 -34.12 -19.64
CA ALA A 72 29.29 -35.33 -19.49
C ALA A 72 27.87 -34.89 -19.91
N ASP A 73 27.25 -35.30 -21.01
CA ASP A 73 27.10 -36.63 -21.60
C ASP A 73 26.65 -37.68 -20.59
N ALA A 74 25.36 -37.60 -20.21
CA ALA A 74 24.49 -38.78 -20.03
C ALA A 74 23.09 -38.34 -19.55
N ALA A 75 22.11 -38.56 -20.44
CA ALA A 75 20.81 -39.14 -20.14
C ALA A 75 19.96 -38.52 -19.02
N TRP A 76 19.11 -37.55 -19.38
CA TRP A 76 17.75 -37.49 -18.84
C TRP A 76 16.74 -37.39 -19.97
N ALA A 77 15.78 -38.30 -19.92
CA ALA A 77 14.85 -38.67 -20.97
C ALA A 77 13.84 -37.55 -21.28
N GLN A 78 13.59 -37.36 -22.58
CA GLN A 78 12.39 -36.70 -23.08
C GLN A 78 11.18 -37.61 -22.86
N PRO A 79 10.04 -37.12 -22.35
CA PRO A 79 8.77 -37.79 -22.54
C PRO A 79 8.36 -37.66 -24.00
N ALA A 80 7.97 -38.81 -24.59
CA ALA A 80 7.54 -38.95 -25.96
C ALA A 80 6.23 -38.18 -26.22
N ASP A 81 6.25 -37.41 -27.30
CA ASP A 81 5.07 -36.88 -27.98
C ASP A 81 4.19 -38.05 -28.45
N GLU A 82 2.98 -38.11 -27.92
CA GLU A 82 1.94 -39.03 -28.34
C GLU A 82 1.33 -38.50 -29.65
N ALA A 83 1.77 -39.11 -30.75
CA ALA A 83 1.28 -38.86 -32.10
C ALA A 83 -0.23 -39.15 -32.18
N THR A 84 -1.03 -38.09 -32.22
CA THR A 84 -2.42 -38.14 -32.70
C THR A 84 -2.41 -37.86 -34.21
N GLU A 85 -2.74 -38.87 -35.00
CA GLU A 85 -2.99 -38.77 -36.44
C GLU A 85 -4.17 -37.82 -36.74
N PRO A 86 -4.03 -36.83 -37.62
CA PRO A 86 -5.17 -36.28 -38.35
C PRO A 86 -5.26 -36.92 -39.74
N ALA A 87 -6.44 -37.47 -40.00
CA ALA A 87 -6.85 -37.99 -41.29
C ALA A 87 -6.75 -36.92 -42.40
N VAL A 88 -6.24 -37.35 -43.54
CA VAL A 88 -6.19 -36.65 -44.82
C VAL A 88 -7.61 -36.26 -45.28
N PRO A 89 -7.79 -35.04 -45.82
CA PRO A 89 -8.57 -34.93 -47.03
C PRO A 89 -7.75 -34.36 -48.18
N THR A 90 -8.00 -35.02 -49.31
CA THR A 90 -7.51 -34.83 -50.67
C THR A 90 -7.68 -33.40 -51.16
N GLY A 91 -6.72 -32.96 -51.98
CA GLY A 91 -6.55 -31.56 -52.35
C GLY A 91 -7.50 -31.00 -53.41
N THR A 92 -7.43 -29.68 -53.51
CA THR A 92 -7.81 -28.88 -54.67
C THR A 92 -6.68 -27.89 -54.97
N PRO A 93 -6.36 -27.64 -56.26
CA PRO A 93 -5.19 -26.87 -56.64
C PRO A 93 -5.40 -25.37 -56.45
N ASP A 94 -4.39 -24.77 -55.82
CA ASP A 94 -3.70 -23.53 -56.19
C ASP A 94 -4.42 -22.62 -57.20
N VAL A 95 -5.01 -21.55 -56.69
CA VAL A 95 -5.30 -20.33 -57.46
C VAL A 95 -4.67 -19.18 -56.71
N ALA A 96 -3.52 -18.74 -57.23
CA ALA A 96 -2.85 -17.51 -56.84
C ALA A 96 -3.80 -16.31 -56.99
N ALA A 97 -4.26 -15.77 -55.87
CA ALA A 97 -4.93 -14.48 -55.80
C ALA A 97 -3.86 -13.41 -55.50
N ALA A 98 -3.57 -12.59 -56.50
CA ALA A 98 -2.75 -11.40 -56.37
C ALA A 98 -3.28 -10.50 -55.25
N ALA A 99 -2.40 -10.09 -54.34
CA ALA A 99 -2.68 -9.07 -53.34
C ALA A 99 -3.03 -7.76 -54.05
N VAL A 100 -4.30 -7.38 -53.99
CA VAL A 100 -4.78 -6.06 -54.37
C VAL A 100 -4.52 -5.15 -53.17
N GLU A 101 -3.55 -4.26 -53.31
CA GLU A 101 -3.36 -3.13 -52.39
C GLU A 101 -4.60 -2.26 -52.46
N ALA A 102 -5.42 -2.30 -51.40
CA ALA A 102 -6.50 -1.36 -51.20
C ALA A 102 -5.92 -0.06 -50.60
N GLU A 103 -5.80 0.95 -51.45
CA GLU A 103 -5.53 2.34 -51.08
C GLU A 103 -6.60 2.80 -50.08
N PRO A 104 -6.24 3.33 -48.89
CA PRO A 104 -7.23 3.75 -47.91
C PRO A 104 -7.89 5.04 -48.40
N GLU A 105 -9.17 4.96 -48.79
CA GLU A 105 -9.99 6.14 -49.01
C GLU A 105 -10.08 6.95 -47.70
N ALA A 106 -9.47 8.12 -47.72
CA ALA A 106 -9.58 9.13 -46.68
C ALA A 106 -11.03 9.62 -46.61
N ALA A 107 -11.80 9.09 -45.66
CA ALA A 107 -13.09 9.64 -45.29
C ALA A 107 -12.86 10.99 -44.58
N GLU A 108 -13.17 12.08 -45.27
CA GLU A 108 -13.21 13.43 -44.68
C GLU A 108 -14.21 13.43 -43.51
N PRO A 109 -13.81 13.84 -42.31
CA PRO A 109 -14.73 13.94 -41.19
C PRO A 109 -15.71 15.10 -41.46
N LEU A 110 -16.97 14.75 -41.67
CA LEU A 110 -18.07 15.72 -41.67
C LEU A 110 -18.12 16.38 -40.29
N ALA A 111 -17.67 17.64 -40.25
CA ALA A 111 -17.82 18.52 -39.11
C ALA A 111 -19.32 18.75 -38.85
N ALA A 112 -19.87 18.02 -37.89
CA ALA A 112 -21.16 18.35 -37.32
C ALA A 112 -21.00 19.61 -36.47
N ASP A 113 -21.60 20.70 -36.94
CA ASP A 113 -21.68 21.98 -36.25
C ASP A 113 -22.34 21.74 -34.87
N PRO A 114 -21.67 22.04 -33.74
CA PRO A 114 -22.25 21.85 -32.43
C PRO A 114 -23.41 22.81 -32.24
N VAL A 115 -24.63 22.26 -32.26
CA VAL A 115 -25.84 23.00 -31.90
C VAL A 115 -25.69 23.43 -30.44
N ALA A 116 -25.43 24.71 -30.23
CA ALA A 116 -25.40 25.35 -28.93
C ALA A 116 -26.79 25.23 -28.29
N ALA A 117 -26.97 24.24 -27.42
CA ALA A 117 -28.10 24.21 -26.52
C ALA A 117 -27.88 25.31 -25.47
N GLU A 118 -28.64 26.41 -25.58
CA GLU A 118 -28.72 27.42 -24.53
C GLU A 118 -29.13 26.73 -23.22
N PRO A 119 -28.34 26.85 -22.14
CA PRO A 119 -28.70 26.28 -20.86
C PRO A 119 -29.92 27.05 -20.33
N VAL A 120 -31.06 26.36 -20.30
CA VAL A 120 -32.24 26.79 -19.54
C VAL A 120 -31.84 26.85 -18.06
N SER A 121 -31.68 28.08 -17.55
CA SER A 121 -31.54 28.36 -16.13
C SER A 121 -32.76 27.83 -15.39
N ALA A 122 -32.62 26.66 -14.77
CA ALA A 122 -33.56 26.20 -13.77
C ALA A 122 -33.35 27.05 -12.51
N GLU A 123 -34.34 27.90 -12.20
CA GLU A 123 -34.42 28.58 -10.90
C GLU A 123 -34.34 27.53 -9.78
N SER A 124 -33.27 27.60 -9.01
CA SER A 124 -33.08 26.82 -7.79
C SER A 124 -34.17 27.20 -6.79
N VAL A 125 -35.18 26.36 -6.66
CA VAL A 125 -36.17 26.45 -5.59
C VAL A 125 -35.45 26.17 -4.27
N VAL A 126 -35.14 27.23 -3.51
CA VAL A 126 -34.59 27.15 -2.17
C VAL A 126 -35.69 26.61 -1.25
N ALA A 127 -35.59 25.33 -0.90
CA ALA A 127 -36.36 24.77 0.21
C ALA A 127 -35.77 25.31 1.52
N GLU A 128 -36.53 26.13 2.24
CA GLU A 128 -36.18 26.56 3.59
C GLU A 128 -36.02 25.33 4.51
N PRO A 129 -34.88 25.18 5.19
CA PRO A 129 -34.69 24.10 6.15
C PRO A 129 -35.58 24.36 7.37
N VAL A 130 -36.53 23.46 7.61
CA VAL A 130 -37.34 23.43 8.84
C VAL A 130 -36.42 23.05 10.00
N VAL A 131 -36.01 24.06 10.77
CA VAL A 131 -35.23 23.89 12.00
C VAL A 131 -36.14 23.26 13.06
N ALA A 132 -35.92 21.98 13.36
CA ALA A 132 -36.47 21.35 14.54
C ALA A 132 -35.60 21.74 15.74
N GLU A 133 -36.05 22.73 16.53
CA GLU A 133 -35.53 23.00 17.87
C GLU A 133 -35.69 21.75 18.74
N SER A 134 -34.57 21.08 19.00
CA SER A 134 -34.50 20.03 20.01
C SER A 134 -34.07 20.68 21.32
N GLU A 135 -35.00 20.80 22.27
CA GLU A 135 -34.72 21.31 23.62
C GLU A 135 -33.70 20.39 24.32
N PRO A 136 -32.65 20.95 24.97
CA PRO A 136 -31.70 20.15 25.73
C PRO A 136 -32.32 19.71 27.07
N VAL A 137 -32.57 18.42 27.22
CA VAL A 137 -32.96 17.82 28.51
C VAL A 137 -31.70 17.72 29.37
N SER A 138 -31.57 18.61 30.35
CA SER A 138 -30.58 18.51 31.43
C SER A 138 -30.83 17.25 32.25
N ALA A 139 -29.88 16.32 32.24
CA ALA A 139 -29.84 15.20 33.18
C ALA A 139 -28.99 15.60 34.41
N ASP A 140 -29.66 15.72 35.54
CA ASP A 140 -29.07 15.91 36.88
C ASP A 140 -28.32 14.63 37.31
N PRO A 141 -27.11 14.72 37.93
CA PRO A 141 -26.40 13.54 38.41
C PRO A 141 -27.00 13.04 39.73
N VAL A 142 -27.79 11.97 39.67
CA VAL A 142 -28.27 11.26 40.85
C VAL A 142 -27.16 10.36 41.39
N ALA A 143 -26.56 10.78 42.50
CA ALA A 143 -25.81 9.89 43.38
C ALA A 143 -26.78 8.93 44.09
N ALA A 144 -26.52 7.62 44.02
CA ALA A 144 -27.16 6.63 44.88
C ALA A 144 -26.16 5.55 45.30
N GLN A 145 -26.17 5.30 46.60
CA GLN A 145 -25.28 4.43 47.35
C GLN A 145 -25.62 2.93 47.21
N ALA A 146 -24.60 2.12 47.46
CA ALA A 146 -24.56 0.92 48.31
C ALA A 146 -25.65 -0.18 48.20
N ASP A 147 -25.17 -1.35 47.79
CA ASP A 147 -25.16 -2.60 48.59
C ASP A 147 -26.50 -3.30 48.89
N VAL A 148 -26.81 -4.37 48.16
CA VAL A 148 -27.58 -5.54 48.67
C VAL A 148 -27.14 -6.83 47.97
N THR A 149 -26.60 -7.73 48.77
CA THR A 149 -26.36 -9.17 48.59
C THR A 149 -27.61 -10.03 48.25
N ALA A 150 -27.43 -10.96 47.29
CA ALA A 150 -28.07 -12.31 47.14
C ALA A 150 -29.61 -12.39 46.88
N PRO A 151 -30.17 -13.43 46.21
CA PRO A 151 -29.72 -14.82 46.15
C PRO A 151 -29.65 -15.48 44.76
N HIS A 152 -29.05 -16.67 44.81
CA HIS A 152 -28.81 -17.68 43.80
C HIS A 152 -30.11 -18.21 43.17
N GLU A 153 -30.28 -18.06 41.85
CA GLU A 153 -31.27 -18.82 41.08
C GLU A 153 -30.61 -20.03 40.43
N ALA A 154 -31.14 -21.20 40.75
CA ALA A 154 -30.75 -22.50 40.25
C ALA A 154 -31.03 -22.60 38.75
N GLN A 155 -30.00 -22.92 37.96
CA GLN A 155 -30.17 -23.39 36.59
C GLN A 155 -30.50 -24.89 36.59
N PRO A 156 -31.40 -25.34 35.71
CA PRO A 156 -31.76 -26.75 35.59
C PRO A 156 -30.62 -27.57 34.98
N GLU A 157 -30.28 -28.68 35.63
CA GLU A 157 -29.45 -29.75 35.08
C GLU A 157 -30.09 -30.30 33.80
N VAL A 158 -29.41 -30.07 32.67
CA VAL A 158 -29.67 -30.80 31.43
C VAL A 158 -28.87 -32.11 31.52
N GLU A 159 -29.57 -33.19 31.82
CA GLU A 159 -29.04 -34.55 31.75
C GLU A 159 -28.48 -34.81 30.34
N THR A 160 -27.16 -34.85 30.24
CA THR A 160 -26.47 -35.26 29.02
C THR A 160 -26.40 -36.79 29.05
N PRO A 161 -26.93 -37.50 28.04
CA PRO A 161 -26.87 -38.95 28.02
C PRO A 161 -25.42 -39.43 27.95
N ALA A 162 -25.05 -40.31 28.88
CA ALA A 162 -23.77 -40.97 28.94
C ALA A 162 -23.54 -41.79 27.66
N VAL A 163 -22.78 -41.23 26.73
CA VAL A 163 -22.15 -41.98 25.65
C VAL A 163 -20.93 -42.67 26.26
N SER A 164 -20.97 -44.00 26.29
CA SER A 164 -19.87 -44.84 26.74
C SER A 164 -18.59 -44.51 25.98
N GLU A 165 -17.65 -43.89 26.69
CA GLU A 165 -16.27 -43.69 26.26
C GLU A 165 -15.61 -45.07 26.11
N PRO A 166 -15.15 -45.47 24.91
CA PRO A 166 -14.31 -46.65 24.80
C PRO A 166 -13.00 -46.37 25.51
N GLU A 167 -12.70 -47.20 26.51
CA GLU A 167 -11.42 -47.25 27.22
C GLU A 167 -10.31 -47.61 26.23
N VAL A 168 -9.78 -46.60 25.54
CA VAL A 168 -8.56 -46.72 24.74
C VAL A 168 -7.41 -46.63 25.73
N ALA A 169 -6.77 -47.77 25.96
CA ALA A 169 -5.53 -47.89 26.72
C ALA A 169 -4.56 -46.74 26.35
N PRO A 170 -3.80 -46.17 27.30
CA PRO A 170 -2.86 -45.10 27.02
C PRO A 170 -1.78 -45.65 26.08
N VAL A 171 -1.96 -45.45 24.78
CA VAL A 171 -0.90 -45.59 23.80
C VAL A 171 0.10 -44.53 24.22
N ALA A 172 1.23 -44.96 24.77
CA ALA A 172 2.35 -44.10 25.08
C ALA A 172 2.52 -43.13 23.90
N ALA A 173 2.28 -41.85 24.15
CA ALA A 173 2.56 -40.81 23.19
C ALA A 173 4.07 -40.92 22.92
N VAL A 174 4.40 -41.61 21.82
CA VAL A 174 5.71 -41.50 21.22
C VAL A 174 5.80 -40.03 20.89
N ALA A 175 6.51 -39.30 21.74
CA ALA A 175 6.86 -37.91 21.50
C ALA A 175 7.40 -37.89 20.09
N ALA A 176 6.61 -37.33 19.16
CA ALA A 176 7.12 -37.05 17.84
C ALA A 176 8.40 -36.25 18.10
N PRO A 177 9.57 -36.71 17.58
CA PRO A 177 10.78 -35.94 17.75
C PRO A 177 10.45 -34.55 17.25
N ALA A 178 10.64 -33.53 18.10
CA ALA A 178 10.54 -32.14 17.71
C ALA A 178 11.30 -32.02 16.39
N ALA A 179 10.56 -31.87 15.29
CA ALA A 179 11.14 -31.90 13.97
C ALA A 179 12.20 -30.80 14.00
N ALA A 180 13.47 -31.21 13.94
CA ALA A 180 14.59 -30.30 13.92
C ALA A 180 14.32 -29.35 12.76
N MET A 181 13.95 -28.11 13.09
CA MET A 181 13.71 -27.09 12.09
C MET A 181 14.96 -27.06 11.20
N PRO A 182 14.81 -27.11 9.86
CA PRO A 182 15.96 -27.08 8.98
C PRO A 182 16.77 -25.84 9.31
N SER A 183 17.98 -26.04 9.85
CA SER A 183 18.87 -24.99 10.36
C SER A 183 19.41 -24.04 9.28
N ASN A 184 18.97 -24.24 8.03
CA ASN A 184 19.35 -23.46 6.86
C ASN A 184 18.16 -22.74 6.21
N GLY A 185 16.96 -22.82 6.78
CA GLY A 185 15.84 -21.96 6.39
C GLY A 185 16.01 -20.60 7.06
N VAL A 186 16.77 -19.69 6.42
CA VAL A 186 16.90 -18.32 6.94
C VAL A 186 15.58 -17.61 6.64
N TRP A 187 14.65 -17.72 7.58
CA TRP A 187 13.36 -17.04 7.55
C TRP A 187 13.53 -15.63 8.12
N PHE A 188 13.57 -14.63 7.25
CA PHE A 188 13.89 -13.24 7.58
C PHE A 188 12.67 -12.46 8.09
N GLY A 189 12.16 -12.84 9.25
CA GLY A 189 11.21 -12.00 10.02
C GLY A 189 9.73 -12.34 9.84
N ALA A 190 8.85 -11.39 10.13
CA ALA A 190 7.40 -11.62 10.10
C ALA A 190 6.88 -11.61 8.65
N TYR A 191 5.97 -12.53 8.32
CA TYR A 191 5.21 -12.53 7.07
C TYR A 191 3.72 -12.41 7.39
N LEU A 192 3.10 -11.32 6.98
CA LEU A 192 1.68 -11.07 7.19
C LEU A 192 1.00 -10.75 5.87
N ARG A 193 -0.21 -11.25 5.69
CA ARG A 193 -1.06 -10.97 4.55
C ARG A 193 -2.42 -10.46 5.02
N ARG A 194 -2.94 -9.42 4.37
CA ARG A 194 -4.26 -8.86 4.60
C ARG A 194 -4.90 -8.46 3.28
N ASP A 195 -6.17 -8.79 3.09
CA ASP A 195 -6.93 -8.27 1.95
C ASP A 195 -7.40 -6.83 2.24
N ALA A 196 -7.32 -5.96 1.22
CA ALA A 196 -7.80 -4.60 1.25
C ALA A 196 -8.78 -4.36 0.10
N ASP A 197 -9.87 -3.63 0.37
CA ASP A 197 -10.74 -3.12 -0.69
C ASP A 197 -10.10 -1.86 -1.30
N VAL A 198 -9.74 -1.96 -2.57
CA VAL A 198 -9.06 -0.93 -3.35
C VAL A 198 -9.90 -0.45 -4.53
N ALA A 199 -11.20 -0.78 -4.57
CA ALA A 199 -12.09 -0.37 -5.66
C ALA A 199 -12.16 1.17 -5.76
N ALA A 200 -12.46 1.83 -4.64
CA ALA A 200 -12.52 3.29 -4.57
C ALA A 200 -11.16 3.95 -4.90
N LEU A 201 -10.05 3.31 -4.51
CA LEU A 201 -8.71 3.77 -4.82
C LEU A 201 -8.42 3.70 -6.33
N HIS A 202 -8.85 2.63 -6.99
CA HIS A 202 -8.69 2.47 -8.44
C HIS A 202 -9.49 3.51 -9.23
N ASP A 203 -10.72 3.81 -8.79
CA ASP A 203 -11.55 4.86 -9.38
C ASP A 203 -10.90 6.24 -9.23
N LEU A 204 -10.41 6.57 -8.03
CA LEU A 204 -9.67 7.81 -7.79
C LEU A 204 -8.43 7.88 -8.68
N ARG A 205 -7.66 6.79 -8.77
CA ARG A 205 -6.46 6.71 -9.62
C ARG A 205 -6.79 7.02 -11.07
N GLY A 206 -7.88 6.46 -11.60
CA GLY A 206 -8.37 6.77 -12.95
C GLY A 206 -8.72 8.24 -13.14
N GLN A 207 -9.43 8.83 -12.18
CA GLN A 207 -9.79 10.26 -12.21
C GLN A 207 -8.57 11.17 -12.17
N VAL A 208 -7.61 10.90 -11.28
CA VAL A 208 -6.38 11.70 -11.14
C VAL A 208 -5.49 11.54 -12.37
N THR A 209 -5.35 10.32 -12.90
CA THR A 209 -4.58 10.05 -14.13
C THR A 209 -5.17 10.82 -15.30
N ALA A 210 -6.50 10.81 -15.47
CA ALA A 210 -7.18 11.59 -16.49
C ALA A 210 -6.98 13.11 -16.30
N ALA A 211 -7.08 13.60 -15.06
CA ALA A 211 -6.94 15.02 -14.76
C ALA A 211 -5.50 15.54 -14.93
N LEU A 212 -4.49 14.73 -14.61
CA LEU A 212 -3.08 15.11 -14.71
C LEU A 212 -2.44 14.72 -16.05
N SER A 213 -3.13 13.93 -16.88
CA SER A 213 -2.56 13.33 -18.10
C SER A 213 -1.24 12.60 -17.84
N ARG A 214 -1.10 12.00 -16.65
CA ARG A 214 0.09 11.29 -16.19
C ARG A 214 -0.33 10.07 -15.41
N ASP A 215 0.28 8.93 -15.72
CA ASP A 215 0.00 7.68 -15.01
C ASP A 215 0.39 7.78 -13.53
N LEU A 216 -0.48 7.29 -12.66
CA LEU A 216 -0.31 7.32 -11.21
C LEU A 216 -0.13 5.88 -10.70
N PRO A 217 1.10 5.45 -10.34
CA PRO A 217 1.34 4.08 -9.89
C PRO A 217 0.55 3.73 -8.63
N LEU A 218 -0.02 2.51 -8.58
CA LEU A 218 -0.74 2.05 -7.38
C LEU A 218 0.18 1.97 -6.17
N ALA A 219 1.42 1.50 -6.35
CA ALA A 219 2.42 1.47 -5.30
C ALA A 219 2.71 2.86 -4.69
N LEU A 220 2.57 3.95 -5.45
CA LEU A 220 2.75 5.30 -4.91
C LEU A 220 1.63 5.68 -3.93
N LEU A 221 0.39 5.35 -4.26
CA LEU A 221 -0.75 5.56 -3.36
C LEU A 221 -0.64 4.69 -2.10
N VAL A 222 -0.21 3.44 -2.25
CA VAL A 222 0.04 2.55 -1.11
C VAL A 222 1.22 3.03 -0.27
N ALA A 223 2.28 3.56 -0.88
CA ALA A 223 3.40 4.15 -0.15
C ALA A 223 3.00 5.40 0.62
N ARG A 224 2.11 6.25 0.10
CA ARG A 224 1.54 7.36 0.87
C ARG A 224 0.71 6.87 2.06
N ALA A 225 -0.11 5.83 1.87
CA ALA A 225 -0.87 5.23 2.96
C ALA A 225 0.07 4.66 4.04
N ALA A 226 1.11 3.94 3.62
CA ALA A 226 2.15 3.40 4.49
C ALA A 226 2.92 4.50 5.25
N GLN A 227 3.33 5.56 4.55
CA GLN A 227 4.07 6.69 5.13
C GLN A 227 3.29 7.37 6.26
N ARG A 228 1.97 7.48 6.13
CA ARG A 228 1.09 8.04 7.16
C ARG A 228 1.08 7.23 8.46
N HIS A 229 1.39 5.94 8.37
CA HIS A 229 1.39 5.00 9.50
C HIS A 229 2.79 4.43 9.79
N ALA A 230 3.84 5.01 9.21
CA ALA A 230 5.22 4.54 9.35
C ALA A 230 5.68 4.51 10.82
N ASP A 231 5.21 5.47 11.63
CA ASP A 231 5.49 5.56 13.06
C ASP A 231 5.04 4.32 13.86
N THR A 232 3.99 3.61 13.41
CA THR A 232 3.52 2.37 14.04
C THR A 232 4.61 1.28 14.04
N LEU A 233 5.45 1.28 13.01
CA LEU A 233 6.58 0.36 12.85
C LEU A 233 7.92 0.98 13.24
N GLY A 234 7.97 2.28 13.53
CA GLY A 234 9.20 3.01 13.80
C GLY A 234 10.09 3.19 12.55
N LEU A 235 9.47 3.27 11.37
CA LEU A 235 10.17 3.42 10.09
C LEU A 235 10.44 4.91 9.81
N GLY A 236 11.66 5.25 9.39
CA GLY A 236 12.04 6.64 9.06
C GLY A 236 11.88 6.99 7.59
N SER A 237 11.86 5.98 6.70
CA SER A 237 11.82 6.19 5.25
C SER A 237 10.95 5.16 4.53
N VAL A 238 10.10 5.64 3.63
CA VAL A 238 9.30 4.81 2.71
C VAL A 238 9.66 5.16 1.27
N ALA A 239 9.93 4.14 0.47
CA ALA A 239 10.19 4.27 -0.95
C ALA A 239 9.31 3.33 -1.77
N VAL A 240 9.14 3.63 -3.05
CA VAL A 240 8.39 2.85 -4.03
C VAL A 240 9.37 2.20 -4.98
N HIS A 241 9.19 0.91 -5.27
CA HIS A 241 9.92 0.24 -6.34
C HIS A 241 9.38 0.66 -7.71
N ALA A 242 10.26 1.12 -8.58
CA ALA A 242 9.95 1.55 -9.95
C ALA A 242 11.00 1.04 -10.94
N ASP A 243 10.67 1.12 -12.23
CA ASP A 243 11.60 0.78 -13.32
C ASP A 243 12.81 1.73 -13.27
N GLY A 244 13.94 1.20 -12.81
CA GLY A 244 15.19 1.95 -12.65
C GLY A 244 15.59 2.28 -11.22
N GLY A 245 14.83 1.85 -10.21
CA GLY A 245 15.25 1.91 -8.81
C GLY A 245 14.12 2.25 -7.84
N ALA A 246 14.50 2.66 -6.63
CA ALA A 246 13.56 3.12 -5.63
C ALA A 246 13.28 4.63 -5.81
N LEU A 247 12.02 5.05 -5.68
CA LEU A 247 11.58 6.44 -5.66
C LEU A 247 11.12 6.81 -4.25
N ALA A 248 11.43 8.02 -3.78
CA ALA A 248 10.96 8.46 -2.47
C ALA A 248 9.43 8.63 -2.48
N ALA A 249 8.72 8.16 -1.46
CA ALA A 249 7.26 8.30 -1.41
C ALA A 249 6.80 9.77 -1.24
N GLY A 250 7.65 10.62 -0.65
CA GLY A 250 7.38 12.03 -0.38
C GLY A 250 6.36 12.26 0.74
N SER A 251 6.64 13.16 1.68
CA SER A 251 5.71 13.53 2.76
C SER A 251 4.76 14.68 2.40
N GLY A 252 4.89 15.24 1.19
CA GLY A 252 4.18 16.44 0.73
C GLY A 252 2.84 16.15 0.06
N SER A 253 2.45 16.99 -0.90
CA SER A 253 1.26 16.77 -1.73
C SER A 253 1.43 15.58 -2.68
N LEU A 254 0.34 15.08 -3.26
CA LEU A 254 0.41 14.03 -4.29
C LEU A 254 1.27 14.43 -5.50
N ARG A 255 1.27 15.72 -5.86
CA ARG A 255 2.13 16.22 -6.95
C ARG A 255 3.60 16.15 -6.58
N ASP A 256 3.95 16.56 -5.35
CA ASP A 256 5.34 16.46 -4.87
C ASP A 256 5.82 15.01 -4.84
N ALA A 257 4.93 14.05 -4.53
CA ALA A 257 5.23 12.62 -4.58
C ALA A 257 5.44 12.10 -6.01
N LEU A 258 4.68 12.62 -7.00
CA LEU A 258 4.87 12.28 -8.42
C LEU A 258 6.15 12.86 -9.02
N ASP A 259 6.62 13.98 -8.47
CA ASP A 259 7.86 14.64 -8.87
C ASP A 259 9.05 14.24 -7.98
N ALA A 260 8.83 13.30 -7.05
CA ALA A 260 9.88 12.79 -6.18
C ALA A 260 10.96 12.09 -7.01
N GLY A 261 12.21 12.42 -6.70
CA GLY A 261 13.37 11.82 -7.35
C GLY A 261 13.68 10.41 -6.87
N ALA A 262 14.74 9.84 -7.45
CA ALA A 262 15.32 8.59 -7.00
C ALA A 262 15.68 8.65 -5.51
N PHE A 263 15.28 7.62 -4.77
CA PHE A 263 15.68 7.43 -3.39
C PHE A 263 17.14 6.98 -3.36
N THR A 264 17.94 7.62 -2.52
CA THR A 264 19.35 7.28 -2.34
C THR A 264 19.53 6.48 -1.06
N GLY A 265 20.12 5.28 -1.17
CA GLY A 265 20.30 4.36 -0.04
C GLY A 265 19.22 3.27 0.04
N THR A 266 19.23 2.51 1.13
CA THR A 266 18.24 1.47 1.43
C THR A 266 17.10 2.09 2.25
N PRO A 267 15.85 2.08 1.77
CA PRO A 267 14.71 2.55 2.55
C PRO A 267 14.43 1.59 3.72
N ASP A 268 13.78 2.07 4.77
CA ASP A 268 13.33 1.19 5.87
C ASP A 268 12.14 0.33 5.42
N LEU A 269 11.30 0.88 4.53
CA LEU A 269 10.18 0.19 3.88
C LEU A 269 10.17 0.44 2.37
N LEU A 270 10.18 -0.64 1.60
CA LEU A 270 10.01 -0.61 0.15
C LEU A 270 8.60 -1.10 -0.22
N VAL A 271 7.87 -0.28 -0.95
CA VAL A 271 6.52 -0.61 -1.46
C VAL A 271 6.61 -1.05 -2.90
N VAL A 272 5.96 -2.18 -3.23
CA VAL A 272 6.11 -2.86 -4.52
C VAL A 272 4.73 -3.19 -5.08
N ASP A 273 4.49 -2.87 -6.35
CA ASP A 273 3.31 -3.33 -7.09
C ASP A 273 3.59 -4.69 -7.72
N ALA A 274 3.39 -5.77 -6.96
CA ALA A 274 3.52 -7.13 -7.46
C ALA A 274 2.43 -7.45 -8.50
N GLY A 275 1.24 -6.87 -8.34
CA GLY A 275 0.12 -7.03 -9.26
C GLY A 275 0.43 -6.54 -10.68
N ALA A 276 1.21 -5.47 -10.83
CA ALA A 276 1.69 -4.99 -12.13
C ALA A 276 2.59 -6.01 -12.86
N MET A 277 3.20 -6.96 -12.13
CA MET A 277 4.01 -8.06 -12.66
C MET A 277 3.25 -9.39 -12.76
N ASP A 278 1.92 -9.38 -12.60
CA ASP A 278 1.07 -10.58 -12.50
C ASP A 278 1.44 -11.52 -11.33
N LEU A 279 1.99 -10.94 -10.25
CA LEU A 279 2.36 -11.66 -9.03
C LEU A 279 1.39 -11.33 -7.89
N ASP A 280 1.16 -12.31 -7.01
CA ASP A 280 0.36 -12.10 -5.80
C ASP A 280 1.17 -11.44 -4.68
N ASP A 281 2.48 -11.68 -4.65
CA ASP A 281 3.43 -11.05 -3.74
C ASP A 281 4.85 -10.98 -4.32
N LEU A 282 5.64 -10.02 -3.84
CA LEU A 282 7.07 -9.90 -4.14
C LEU A 282 7.82 -9.33 -2.93
N HIS A 283 8.92 -9.97 -2.54
CA HIS A 283 9.70 -9.56 -1.36
C HIS A 283 11.18 -9.45 -1.69
N PHE A 284 11.83 -8.42 -1.14
CA PHE A 284 13.26 -8.21 -1.27
C PHE A 284 13.96 -8.54 0.06
N PRO A 285 15.01 -9.37 0.06
CA PRO A 285 15.61 -9.87 1.31
C PRO A 285 16.41 -8.84 2.11
N HIS A 286 16.56 -7.61 1.60
CA HIS A 286 17.45 -6.58 2.17
C HIS A 286 16.70 -5.42 2.84
N THR A 287 15.36 -5.41 2.76
CA THR A 287 14.52 -4.32 3.24
C THR A 287 13.16 -4.87 3.64
N THR A 288 12.51 -4.25 4.62
CA THR A 288 11.09 -4.52 4.86
C THR A 288 10.33 -4.19 3.58
N THR A 289 9.52 -5.13 3.11
CA THR A 289 8.80 -5.01 1.84
C THR A 289 7.30 -5.06 2.10
N LEU A 290 6.58 -4.04 1.63
CA LEU A 290 5.12 -4.04 1.53
C LEU A 290 4.74 -4.23 0.06
N SER A 291 4.24 -5.42 -0.27
CA SER A 291 3.82 -5.76 -1.63
C SER A 291 2.31 -5.68 -1.79
N VAL A 292 1.88 -5.15 -2.93
CA VAL A 292 0.49 -5.09 -3.37
C VAL A 292 0.31 -6.12 -4.48
N GLY A 293 -0.45 -7.16 -4.21
CA GLY A 293 -0.75 -8.22 -5.18
C GLY A 293 -1.76 -7.81 -6.25
N ARG A 294 -2.15 -8.78 -7.07
CA ARG A 294 -3.16 -8.60 -8.12
C ARG A 294 -4.49 -8.11 -7.55
N VAL A 295 -5.12 -7.19 -8.29
CA VAL A 295 -6.46 -6.70 -7.97
C VAL A 295 -7.50 -7.64 -8.58
N GLN A 296 -8.33 -8.27 -7.74
CA GLN A 296 -9.40 -9.18 -8.16
C GLN A 296 -10.71 -8.77 -7.49
N GLY A 297 -11.72 -8.42 -8.30
CA GLY A 297 -13.03 -8.01 -7.80
C GLY A 297 -12.95 -6.78 -6.87
N GLY A 298 -12.09 -5.81 -7.19
CA GLY A 298 -11.88 -4.61 -6.37
C GLY A 298 -11.03 -4.82 -5.12
N ARG A 299 -10.54 -6.03 -4.85
CA ARG A 299 -9.70 -6.34 -3.70
C ARG A 299 -8.27 -6.64 -4.10
N ALA A 300 -7.31 -6.26 -3.27
CA ALA A 300 -5.90 -6.59 -3.42
C ALA A 300 -5.35 -7.20 -2.13
N ALA A 301 -4.42 -8.16 -2.28
CA ALA A 301 -3.66 -8.67 -1.15
C ALA A 301 -2.52 -7.69 -0.81
N LEU A 302 -2.45 -7.26 0.44
CA LEU A 302 -1.30 -6.55 1.00
C LEU A 302 -0.45 -7.56 1.77
N THR A 303 0.80 -7.73 1.37
CA THR A 303 1.77 -8.57 2.08
C THR A 303 2.88 -7.73 2.67
N LEU A 304 3.17 -7.92 3.96
CA LEU A 304 4.29 -7.29 4.64
C LEU A 304 5.28 -8.37 5.06
N ASN A 305 6.53 -8.22 4.64
CA ASN A 305 7.64 -9.10 5.00
C ASN A 305 8.83 -8.29 5.50
N GLY A 306 9.42 -8.69 6.61
CA GLY A 306 10.66 -8.10 7.11
C GLY A 306 10.86 -8.31 8.61
N ASP A 307 11.94 -7.75 9.14
CA ASP A 307 12.28 -7.80 10.57
C ASP A 307 11.46 -6.78 11.36
N VAL A 308 10.17 -7.09 11.55
CA VAL A 308 9.21 -6.26 12.27
C VAL A 308 8.44 -7.09 13.30
N ASP A 309 8.03 -6.44 14.39
CA ASP A 309 7.15 -7.07 15.38
C ASP A 309 5.78 -7.42 14.75
N ALA A 310 5.35 -8.68 14.90
CA ALA A 310 4.16 -9.18 14.22
C ALA A 310 2.86 -8.47 14.65
N ALA A 311 2.75 -8.06 15.92
CA ALA A 311 1.55 -7.36 16.40
C ALA A 311 1.47 -5.93 15.84
N ARG A 312 2.59 -5.20 15.84
CA ARG A 312 2.67 -3.87 15.21
C ARG A 312 2.49 -3.95 13.70
N ALA A 313 3.04 -4.98 13.06
CA ALA A 313 2.86 -5.25 11.63
C ALA A 313 1.40 -5.52 11.25
N ALA A 314 0.67 -6.29 12.06
CA ALA A 314 -0.76 -6.52 11.85
C ALA A 314 -1.57 -5.22 12.00
N GLN A 315 -1.25 -4.40 13.01
CA GLN A 315 -1.88 -3.10 13.21
C GLN A 315 -1.60 -2.14 12.03
N PHE A 316 -0.34 -2.07 11.60
CA PHE A 316 0.08 -1.26 10.46
C PHE A 316 -0.66 -1.66 9.18
N LEU A 317 -0.73 -2.97 8.85
CA LEU A 317 -1.47 -3.44 7.68
C LEU A 317 -2.96 -3.10 7.76
N ALA A 318 -3.57 -3.19 8.94
CA ALA A 318 -4.97 -2.79 9.13
C ALA A 318 -5.19 -1.29 8.90
N GLN A 319 -4.30 -0.45 9.40
CA GLN A 319 -4.34 1.01 9.23
C GLN A 319 -4.12 1.41 7.76
N VAL A 320 -3.16 0.79 7.08
CA VAL A 320 -2.91 0.99 5.65
C VAL A 320 -4.15 0.60 4.85
N ALA A 321 -4.68 -0.61 5.05
CA ALA A 321 -5.90 -1.07 4.36
C ALA A 321 -7.07 -0.10 4.56
N GLY A 322 -7.36 0.32 5.80
CA GLY A 322 -8.43 1.28 6.09
C GLY A 322 -8.21 2.66 5.46
N THR A 323 -6.96 3.05 5.20
CA THR A 323 -6.65 4.31 4.49
C THR A 323 -6.88 4.16 2.98
N LEU A 324 -6.57 3.00 2.40
CA LEU A 324 -6.83 2.72 0.98
C LEU A 324 -8.32 2.67 0.66
N GLU A 325 -9.14 2.22 1.62
CA GLU A 325 -10.62 2.26 1.53
C GLU A 325 -11.17 3.70 1.55
N GLN A 326 -10.40 4.67 2.06
CA GLN A 326 -10.77 6.08 2.14
C GLN A 326 -9.77 6.95 1.36
N PRO A 327 -9.70 6.81 0.04
CA PRO A 327 -8.58 7.30 -0.76
C PRO A 327 -8.49 8.83 -0.80
N ILE A 328 -9.55 9.55 -0.41
CA ILE A 328 -9.52 11.01 -0.24
C ILE A 328 -8.47 11.47 0.78
N LEU A 329 -8.15 10.64 1.78
CA LEU A 329 -7.12 10.92 2.79
C LEU A 329 -5.69 10.92 2.22
N LEU A 330 -5.50 10.38 1.01
CA LEU A 330 -4.20 10.30 0.34
C LEU A 330 -3.89 11.51 -0.54
N VAL A 331 -4.94 12.25 -0.93
CA VAL A 331 -4.84 13.42 -1.82
C VAL A 331 -4.61 14.72 -1.03
N LEU A 332 -5.07 14.75 0.22
CA LEU A 332 -4.85 15.84 1.17
C LEU A 332 -3.40 15.86 1.66
#